data_AF-A0A0H1BCZ1-F1
#
_entry.id   AF-A0A0H1BCZ1-F1
#
_cell.length_a   1.000
_cell.length_b   1.000
_cell.length_c   1.000
_cell.angle_alpha   90.00
_cell.angle_beta   90.00
_cell.angle_gamma   90.00
#
_symmetry.space_group_name_H-M   'P 1'
#
loop_
_entity.id
_entity.type
_entity.pdbx_description
1 polymer ?
#
loop_
_entity_poly.entity_id
_entity_poly.type
_entity_poly.pdbx_seq_one_letter_code
_entity_poly.pdbx_strand_id
1 'polypeptide(L)'
;MSATVQGDFDPAFAPVKEVLQKLIDTNEELGASIIVNIDGRDVVDIWGGHRDEARTTPWTRDTITNVWSTTKAITNLAALIL
;
A
#
# COMPACT_ATOMS: atom_id res chain seq x y z
N MET A 1 14.17 11.82 -8.95
CA MET A 1 13.86 10.47 -9.47
C MET A 1 12.57 10.06 -8.80
N SER A 2 11.53 9.69 -9.56
CA SER A 2 10.30 9.18 -8.96
C SER A 2 10.59 7.85 -8.24
N ALA A 3 9.98 7.65 -7.07
CA ALA A 3 10.13 6.41 -6.32
C ALA A 3 9.37 5.29 -7.05
N THR A 4 10.12 4.33 -7.59
CA THR A 4 9.55 3.17 -8.29
C THR A 4 8.70 2.32 -7.33
N VAL A 5 7.52 1.91 -7.77
CA VAL A 5 6.68 0.95 -7.04
C VAL A 5 7.37 -0.41 -7.03
N GLN A 6 7.47 -0.99 -5.84
CA GLN A 6 8.11 -2.27 -5.54
C GLN A 6 7.08 -3.29 -5.05
N GLY A 7 7.50 -4.55 -4.93
CA GLY A 7 6.68 -5.66 -4.46
C GLY A 7 6.27 -6.61 -5.58
N ASP A 8 5.36 -7.52 -5.24
CA ASP A 8 4.96 -8.63 -6.10
C ASP A 8 3.49 -8.46 -6.52
N PHE A 9 3.19 -8.87 -7.75
CA PHE A 9 1.82 -8.88 -8.26
C PHE A 9 1.66 -9.97 -9.32
N ASP A 10 0.47 -10.56 -9.38
CA ASP A 10 0.08 -11.42 -10.49
C ASP A 10 -0.10 -10.56 -11.76
N PRO A 11 0.42 -10.98 -12.93
CA PRO A 11 0.28 -10.24 -14.19
C PRO A 11 -1.15 -9.83 -14.54
N ALA A 12 -2.17 -10.60 -14.13
CA ALA A 12 -3.57 -10.24 -14.33
C ALA A 12 -3.97 -8.93 -13.62
N PHE A 13 -3.23 -8.54 -12.57
CA PHE A 13 -3.42 -7.32 -11.79
C PHE A 13 -2.35 -6.25 -12.05
N ALA A 14 -1.55 -6.39 -13.12
CA ALA A 14 -0.56 -5.37 -13.53
C ALA A 14 -1.10 -3.92 -13.57
N PRO A 15 -2.37 -3.66 -13.99
CA PRO A 15 -2.92 -2.31 -13.98
C PRO A 15 -2.92 -1.63 -12.61
N VAL A 16 -2.99 -2.39 -11.50
CA VAL A 16 -2.95 -1.82 -10.13
C VAL A 16 -1.60 -1.16 -9.87
N LYS A 17 -0.50 -1.85 -10.22
CA LYS A 17 0.87 -1.33 -10.10
C LYS A 17 1.08 -0.13 -11.02
N GLU A 18 0.56 -0.18 -12.23
CA GLU A 18 0.68 0.91 -13.22
C GLU A 18 -0.02 2.18 -12.75
N VAL A 19 -1.23 2.06 -12.21
CA VAL A 19 -1.97 3.20 -11.66
C VAL A 19 -1.25 3.77 -10.44
N LEU A 20 -0.80 2.94 -9.50
CA LEU A 20 -0.05 3.43 -8.34
C LEU A 20 1.24 4.15 -8.78
N GLN A 21 1.99 3.57 -9.72
CA GLN A 21 3.19 4.20 -10.27
C GLN A 21 2.86 5.57 -10.88
N LYS A 22 1.79 5.64 -11.70
CA LYS A 22 1.36 6.88 -12.33
C LYS A 22 1.02 7.95 -11.29
N LEU A 23 0.27 7.63 -10.25
CA LEU A 23 -0.13 8.59 -9.21
C LEU A 23 1.08 9.12 -8.42
N ILE A 24 2.09 8.28 -8.18
CA ILE A 24 3.35 8.70 -7.57
C ILE A 24 4.13 9.60 -8.53
N ASP A 25 4.23 9.23 -9.81
CA ASP A 25 4.93 10.00 -10.85
C ASP A 25 4.30 11.38 -11.10
N THR A 26 2.95 11.47 -11.03
CA THR A 26 2.20 12.72 -11.19
C THR A 26 2.10 13.54 -9.90
N ASN A 27 2.69 13.06 -8.80
CA ASN A 27 2.60 13.66 -7.45
C ASN A 27 1.18 13.75 -6.88
N GLU A 28 0.22 13.00 -7.44
CA GLU A 28 -1.13 12.87 -6.88
C GLU A 28 -1.15 12.01 -5.61
N GLU A 29 -0.18 11.11 -5.47
CA GLU A 29 0.05 10.33 -4.25
C GLU A 29 1.44 10.63 -3.66
N LEU A 30 1.54 10.71 -2.33
CA LEU A 30 2.81 10.88 -1.63
C LEU A 30 3.53 9.54 -1.52
N GLY A 31 2.80 8.53 -1.06
CA GLY A 31 3.25 7.16 -0.91
C GLY A 31 2.15 6.28 -0.35
N ALA A 32 2.16 5.00 -0.74
CA ALA A 32 1.12 4.07 -0.38
C ALA A 32 1.61 2.61 -0.44
N SER A 33 0.84 1.73 0.19
CA SER A 33 0.94 0.28 0.08
C SER A 33 -0.42 -0.32 -0.27
N ILE A 34 -0.46 -1.30 -1.17
CA ILE A 34 -1.68 -1.98 -1.60
C ILE A 34 -1.45 -3.49 -1.50
N ILE A 35 -2.33 -4.17 -0.77
CA ILE A 35 -2.41 -5.63 -0.74
C ILE A 35 -3.80 -6.09 -1.18
N VAL A 36 -3.86 -7.10 -2.03
CA VAL A 36 -5.12 -7.74 -2.47
C VAL A 36 -4.98 -9.23 -2.24
N ASN A 37 -5.82 -9.76 -1.35
CA ASN A 37 -5.93 -11.18 -1.07
C ASN A 37 -7.23 -11.73 -1.66
N ILE A 38 -7.13 -12.82 -2.44
CA ILE A 38 -8.27 -13.56 -2.96
C ILE A 38 -8.13 -15.00 -2.50
N ASP A 39 -9.11 -15.47 -1.72
CA ASP A 39 -9.18 -16.83 -1.20
C ASP A 39 -7.89 -17.31 -0.51
N GLY A 40 -7.25 -16.43 0.26
CA GLY A 40 -6.02 -16.72 1.00
C GLY A 40 -4.74 -16.56 0.20
N ARG A 41 -4.80 -16.14 -1.07
CA ARG A 41 -3.64 -15.83 -1.90
C ARG A 41 -3.48 -14.33 -2.09
N ASP A 42 -2.31 -13.80 -1.75
CA ASP A 42 -1.92 -12.44 -2.09
C ASP A 42 -1.61 -12.37 -3.58
N VAL A 43 -2.50 -11.72 -4.34
CA VAL A 43 -2.36 -11.51 -5.79
C VAL A 43 -1.73 -10.16 -6.12
N VAL A 44 -1.69 -9.24 -5.15
CA VAL A 44 -0.97 -7.97 -5.19
C VAL A 44 -0.42 -7.72 -3.78
N ASP A 45 0.86 -7.39 -3.66
CA ASP A 45 1.50 -6.85 -2.46
C ASP A 45 2.59 -5.87 -2.90
N ILE A 46 2.22 -4.59 -3.02
CA ILE A 46 3.07 -3.54 -3.59
C ILE A 46 3.10 -2.28 -2.73
N TRP A 47 4.19 -1.52 -2.85
CA TRP A 47 4.37 -0.24 -2.16
C TRP A 47 5.23 0.73 -2.97
N GLY A 48 5.11 2.04 -2.71
CA GLY A 48 5.93 3.04 -3.39
C GLY A 48 5.72 4.46 -2.87
N GLY A 49 6.51 5.40 -3.38
CA GLY A 49 6.48 6.80 -2.96
C GLY A 49 7.37 7.09 -1.76
N HIS A 50 6.96 8.04 -0.93
CA HIS A 50 7.68 8.53 0.24
C HIS A 50 6.75 8.54 1.47
N ARG A 51 7.33 8.48 2.66
CA ARG A 51 6.56 8.52 3.92
C ARG A 51 6.53 9.91 4.58
N ASP A 52 7.20 10.89 3.98
CA ASP A 52 7.32 12.26 4.45
C ASP A 52 7.03 13.26 3.33
N GLU A 53 6.40 14.39 3.67
CA GLU A 53 6.02 15.43 2.71
C GLU A 53 7.22 16.04 1.99
N ALA A 54 8.40 16.06 2.63
CA ALA A 54 9.65 16.55 2.02
C ALA A 54 10.20 15.58 0.97
N ARG A 55 9.61 14.39 0.81
CA ARG A 55 9.99 13.34 -0.15
C ARG A 55 11.47 12.95 -0.03
N THR A 56 11.95 12.85 1.20
CA THR A 56 13.34 12.51 1.51
C THR A 56 13.52 11.06 1.94
N THR A 57 12.44 10.45 2.45
CA THR A 57 12.45 9.09 2.97
C THR A 57 11.52 8.20 2.14
N PRO A 58 12.05 7.18 1.46
CA PRO A 58 11.24 6.30 0.63
C PRO A 58 10.25 5.48 1.48
N TRP A 59 9.11 5.18 0.87
CA TRP A 59 8.21 4.17 1.39
C TRP A 59 8.82 2.78 1.18
N THR A 60 8.85 1.98 2.23
CA THR A 60 9.39 0.61 2.26
C THR A 60 8.31 -0.38 2.65
N ARG A 61 8.57 -1.69 2.42
CA ARG A 61 7.66 -2.80 2.79
C ARG A 61 7.09 -2.68 4.21
N ASP A 62 7.92 -2.26 5.17
CA ASP A 62 7.57 -2.22 6.59
C ASP A 62 7.16 -0.82 7.09
N THR A 63 6.76 0.08 6.17
CA THR A 63 6.34 1.43 6.55
C THR A 63 5.02 1.38 7.30
N ILE A 64 5.02 1.84 8.55
CA ILE A 64 3.81 1.93 9.38
C ILE A 64 3.19 3.31 9.24
N THR A 65 1.87 3.35 9.06
CA THR A 65 1.08 4.59 9.03
C THR A 65 -0.09 4.52 10.01
N ASN A 66 -0.59 5.69 10.41
CA ASN A 66 -1.83 5.76 11.13
C ASN A 66 -3.00 5.41 10.18
N VAL A 67 -3.78 4.39 10.53
CA VAL A 67 -4.89 3.90 9.71
C VAL A 67 -6.27 4.43 10.16
N TRP A 68 -6.30 5.35 11.11
CA TRP A 68 -7.50 6.05 11.59
C TRP A 68 -8.63 5.09 12.00
N SER A 69 -9.84 5.28 11.44
CA SER A 69 -11.00 4.48 11.79
C SER A 69 -10.89 3.00 11.40
N THR A 70 -9.94 2.62 10.56
CA THR A 70 -9.68 1.22 10.20
C THR A 70 -9.41 0.35 11.44
N THR A 71 -8.80 0.91 12.49
CA THR A 71 -8.56 0.22 13.77
C THR A 71 -9.84 -0.34 14.39
N LYS A 72 -11.00 0.27 14.15
CA LYS A 72 -12.30 -0.19 14.69
C LYS A 72 -12.64 -1.61 14.22
N ALA A 73 -12.30 -1.98 12.98
CA ALA A 73 -12.54 -3.33 12.48
C ALA A 73 -11.76 -4.37 13.29
N ILE A 74 -10.49 -4.08 13.59
CA ILE A 74 -9.63 -4.95 14.41
C ILE A 74 -10.16 -5.05 15.85
N THR A 75 -10.60 -3.93 16.45
CA THR A 75 -11.24 -3.93 17.77
C THR A 75 -12.51 -4.80 17.80
N ASN A 76 -13.37 -4.67 16.79
CA ASN A 76 -14.59 -5.49 16.70
C ASN A 76 -14.28 -6.98 16.54
N LEU A 77 -13.27 -7.34 15.73
CA LEU A 77 -12.81 -8.72 15.60
C LEU A 77 -12.31 -9.27 16.93
N ALA A 78 -11.50 -8.51 17.67
CA ALA A 78 -11.01 -8.92 18.98
C ALA A 78 -12.16 -9.16 19.97
N ALA A 79 -13.17 -8.28 19.99
CA ALA A 79 -14.35 -8.44 20.84
C ALA A 79 -15.22 -9.65 20.46
N LEU A 80 -15.29 -10.02 19.17
CA LEU A 80 -16.07 -11.16 18.70
C LEU A 80 -15.43 -12.52 19.06
N ILE A 81 -14.11 -12.56 19.24
CA ILE A 81 -13.37 -13.78 19.57
C ILE A 81 -13.47 -14.15 21.06
N LEU A 82 -13.76 -13.17 21.93
CA LEU A 82 -13.88 -13.32 23.39
C LEU A 82 -15.21 -14.00 23.79
#